data_AF-B4DLM5-F1
#
_entry.id   AF-B4DLM5-F1
#
_cell.length_a   1.000
_cell.length_b   1.000
_cell.length_c   1.000
_cell.angle_alpha   90.00
_cell.angle_beta   90.00
_cell.angle_gamma   90.00
#
_symmetry.space_group_name_H-M   'P 1'
#
loop_
_entity.id
_entity.type
_entity.pdbx_description
1 polymer ?
#
loop_
_entity_poly.entity_id
_entity_poly.type
_entity_poly.pdbx_seq_one_letter_code
_entity_poly.pdbx_strand_id
1 'polypeptide(L)'
;MTTPANWNSPLRPGEKYPLVVFSHGLGAFRTLYSAIGIDLASHGFIVAAVEHRDRSASATYYFKDQSAAEIGDKSWLYLRTLKQEEETHIRNEQVRQRAKECSQALSLILDIDHGKPVKNALDLKFDMEQLKVSYKK
;
A
#
# COMPACT_ATOMS: atom_id res chain seq x y z
N MET A 1 6.26 -5.51 -19.43
CA MET A 1 4.84 -5.11 -19.41
C MET A 1 4.71 -3.91 -18.48
N THR A 2 3.96 -2.88 -18.85
CA THR A 2 3.76 -1.64 -18.08
C THR A 2 2.26 -1.42 -17.81
N THR A 3 1.91 -0.44 -16.98
CA THR A 3 0.53 0.00 -16.72
C THR A 3 0.46 1.53 -16.95
N PRO A 4 -0.67 2.11 -17.41
CA PRO A 4 -0.73 3.51 -17.85
C PRO A 4 -0.82 4.51 -16.67
N ALA A 5 0.24 4.58 -15.88
CA ALA A 5 0.41 5.58 -14.81
C ALA A 5 1.80 6.23 -14.91
N ASN A 6 1.90 7.52 -14.58
CA ASN A 6 3.17 8.25 -14.63
C ASN A 6 3.99 7.96 -13.37
N TRP A 7 5.03 7.15 -13.50
CA TRP A 7 5.85 6.70 -12.38
C TRP A 7 6.59 7.85 -11.69
N ASN A 8 6.40 8.00 -10.38
CA ASN A 8 6.99 9.06 -9.54
C ASN A 8 6.69 10.50 -10.03
N SER A 9 5.64 10.70 -10.85
CA SER A 9 5.21 12.04 -11.21
C SER A 9 4.78 12.81 -9.95
N PRO A 10 5.02 14.13 -9.87
CA PRO A 10 4.53 14.94 -8.77
C PRO A 10 3.00 14.81 -8.59
N LEU A 11 2.54 14.87 -7.34
CA LEU A 11 1.11 14.96 -7.06
C LEU A 11 0.59 16.30 -7.59
N ARG A 12 -0.56 16.28 -8.27
CA ARG A 12 -1.23 17.52 -8.71
C ARG A 12 -1.58 18.37 -7.47
N PRO A 13 -1.04 19.60 -7.33
CA PRO A 13 -1.31 20.45 -6.16
C PRO A 13 -2.67 21.17 -6.30
N GLY A 14 -3.10 21.80 -5.21
CA GLY A 14 -4.22 22.77 -5.22
C GLY A 14 -5.61 22.19 -4.93
N GLU A 15 -5.70 20.91 -4.56
CA GLU A 15 -6.97 20.24 -4.24
C GLU A 15 -6.78 19.21 -3.13
N LYS A 16 -7.85 18.94 -2.37
CA LYS A 16 -7.92 17.79 -1.44
C LYS A 16 -8.66 16.65 -2.15
N TYR A 17 -8.02 15.49 -2.20
CA TYR A 17 -8.58 14.32 -2.89
C TYR A 17 -9.27 13.37 -1.92
N PRO A 18 -10.44 12.80 -2.26
CA PRO A 18 -10.95 11.63 -1.54
C PRO A 18 -9.96 10.45 -1.64
N LEU A 19 -9.89 9.67 -0.56
CA LEU A 19 -8.98 8.52 -0.43
C LEU A 19 -9.76 7.20 -0.51
N VAL A 20 -9.27 6.28 -1.34
CA VAL A 20 -9.69 4.87 -1.36
C VAL A 20 -8.54 4.00 -0.87
N VAL A 21 -8.77 3.20 0.17
CA VAL A 21 -7.86 2.11 0.56
C VAL A 21 -8.34 0.83 -0.13
N PHE A 22 -7.50 0.27 -1.00
CA PHE A 22 -7.85 -0.90 -1.81
C PHE A 22 -7.20 -2.17 -1.25
N SER A 23 -7.99 -3.24 -1.11
CA SER A 23 -7.58 -4.53 -0.55
C SER A 23 -7.65 -5.62 -1.63
N HIS A 24 -6.52 -6.26 -1.94
CA HIS A 24 -6.44 -7.28 -2.99
C HIS A 24 -7.05 -8.63 -2.55
N GLY A 25 -7.43 -9.47 -3.52
CA GLY A 25 -7.89 -10.84 -3.27
C GLY A 25 -6.77 -11.83 -2.89
N LEU A 26 -7.14 -13.06 -2.54
CA LEU A 26 -6.21 -14.15 -2.26
C LEU A 26 -5.32 -14.45 -3.48
N GLY A 27 -4.02 -14.65 -3.28
CA GLY A 27 -3.06 -14.92 -4.35
C GLY A 27 -2.70 -13.69 -5.19
N ALA A 28 -3.32 -12.53 -4.96
CA ALA A 28 -2.95 -11.28 -5.60
C ALA A 28 -1.86 -10.53 -4.82
N PHE A 29 -1.56 -9.30 -5.23
CA PHE A 29 -0.67 -8.34 -4.55
C PHE A 29 -0.94 -6.93 -5.10
N ARG A 30 -0.28 -5.90 -4.56
CA ARG A 30 -0.71 -4.48 -4.69
C ARG A 30 -0.87 -3.94 -6.11
N THR A 31 -0.17 -4.52 -7.10
CA THR A 31 -0.09 -3.98 -8.47
C THR A 31 -1.11 -4.57 -9.44
N LEU A 32 -1.82 -5.64 -9.07
CA LEU A 32 -2.69 -6.38 -10.01
C LEU A 32 -4.01 -5.68 -10.33
N TYR A 33 -4.42 -4.71 -9.51
CA TYR A 33 -5.68 -3.96 -9.70
C TYR A 33 -5.44 -2.55 -10.25
N SER A 34 -4.34 -2.34 -10.98
CA SER A 34 -3.98 -1.02 -11.53
C SER A 34 -5.06 -0.42 -12.44
N ALA A 35 -5.82 -1.23 -13.18
CA ALA A 35 -6.93 -0.72 -14.00
C ALA A 35 -7.96 0.06 -13.17
N ILE A 36 -8.39 -0.50 -12.03
CA ILE A 36 -9.35 0.14 -11.11
C ILE A 36 -8.70 1.35 -10.43
N GLY A 37 -7.46 1.18 -9.93
CA GLY A 37 -6.76 2.26 -9.24
C GLY A 37 -6.50 3.48 -10.12
N ILE A 38 -6.15 3.26 -11.40
CA ILE A 38 -5.90 4.32 -12.38
C ILE A 38 -7.20 5.02 -12.75
N ASP A 39 -8.29 4.27 -12.98
CA ASP A 39 -9.59 4.87 -13.31
C ASP A 39 -10.08 5.78 -12.18
N LEU A 40 -10.06 5.31 -10.93
CA LEU A 40 -10.38 6.14 -9.76
C LEU A 40 -9.46 7.36 -9.65
N ALA A 41 -8.15 7.19 -9.85
CA ALA A 41 -7.20 8.30 -9.80
C ALA A 41 -7.44 9.34 -10.90
N SER A 42 -7.86 8.92 -12.09
CA SER A 42 -8.22 9.85 -13.17
C SER A 42 -9.47 10.68 -12.87
N HIS A 43 -10.30 10.24 -11.92
CA HIS A 43 -11.48 10.94 -11.41
C HIS A 43 -11.21 11.72 -10.12
N GLY A 44 -9.94 11.94 -9.76
CA GLY A 44 -9.56 12.78 -8.63
C GLY A 44 -9.50 12.05 -7.28
N PHE A 45 -9.32 10.73 -7.27
CA PHE A 45 -9.06 9.99 -6.03
C PHE A 45 -7.55 9.76 -5.81
N ILE A 46 -7.14 9.72 -4.55
CA ILE A 46 -5.92 9.00 -4.15
C ILE A 46 -6.32 7.56 -3.88
N VAL A 47 -5.59 6.60 -4.46
CA VAL A 47 -5.82 5.16 -4.24
C VAL A 47 -4.61 4.51 -3.58
N ALA A 48 -4.78 4.04 -2.35
CA ALA A 48 -3.77 3.31 -1.60
C ALA A 48 -4.04 1.79 -1.68
N ALA A 49 -3.43 1.13 -2.66
CA ALA A 49 -3.49 -0.33 -2.80
C ALA A 49 -2.52 -1.01 -1.82
N VAL A 50 -3.06 -1.61 -0.76
CA VAL A 50 -2.27 -2.25 0.31
C VAL A 50 -1.79 -3.62 -0.14
N GLU A 51 -0.51 -3.95 0.11
CA GLU A 51 -0.02 -5.33 0.04
C GLU A 51 -0.13 -5.98 1.42
N HIS A 52 -0.92 -7.04 1.52
CA HIS A 52 -1.20 -7.70 2.79
C HIS A 52 -0.06 -8.64 3.21
N ARG A 53 0.25 -8.66 4.52
CA ARG A 53 1.33 -9.47 5.11
C ARG A 53 0.80 -10.67 5.90
N ASP A 54 -0.48 -10.95 5.75
CA ASP A 54 -1.23 -12.06 6.36
C ASP A 54 -0.97 -13.42 5.67
N ARG A 55 0.01 -13.49 4.75
CA ARG A 55 0.31 -14.64 3.89
C ARG A 55 -0.84 -15.00 2.93
N SER A 56 -1.72 -14.05 2.60
CA SER A 56 -2.70 -14.20 1.51
C SER A 56 -2.18 -13.73 0.15
N ALA A 57 -1.18 -12.84 0.11
CA ALA A 57 -0.53 -12.43 -1.13
C ALA A 57 0.27 -13.59 -1.74
N SER A 58 0.33 -13.69 -3.08
CA SER A 58 1.20 -14.70 -3.75
C SER A 58 2.66 -14.55 -3.29
N ALA A 59 3.14 -13.31 -3.27
CA ALA A 59 4.42 -12.93 -2.70
C ALA A 59 4.32 -11.48 -2.19
N THR A 60 4.94 -11.22 -1.04
CA THR A 60 5.19 -9.88 -0.49
C THR A 60 6.61 -9.87 0.08
N TYR A 61 7.19 -8.69 0.31
CA TYR A 61 8.48 -8.59 0.98
C TYR A 61 8.49 -7.55 2.11
N TYR A 62 9.54 -7.64 2.92
CA TYR A 62 9.92 -6.68 3.94
C TYR A 62 11.44 -6.67 4.10
N PHE A 63 11.96 -5.70 4.85
CA PHE A 63 13.37 -5.65 5.25
C PHE A 63 13.47 -6.06 6.71
N LYS A 64 14.44 -6.92 7.04
CA LYS A 64 14.64 -7.39 8.42
C LYS A 64 15.06 -6.28 9.37
N ASP A 65 15.80 -5.31 8.84
CA ASP A 65 16.29 -4.13 9.55
C ASP A 65 16.54 -2.96 8.57
N GLN A 66 17.03 -1.85 9.12
CA GLN A 66 17.33 -0.63 8.37
C GLN A 66 18.49 -0.81 7.38
N SER A 67 19.52 -1.59 7.75
CA SER A 67 20.68 -1.86 6.88
C SER A 67 20.27 -2.67 5.65
N ALA A 68 19.40 -3.67 5.83
CA ALA A 68 18.82 -4.46 4.75
C ALA A 68 17.98 -3.58 3.80
N ALA A 69 17.26 -2.58 4.32
CA ALA A 69 16.52 -1.63 3.50
C ALA A 69 17.44 -0.77 2.63
N GLU A 70 18.56 -0.28 3.18
CA GLU A 70 19.52 0.58 2.48
C GLU A 70 20.22 -0.11 1.30
N ILE A 71 20.50 -1.41 1.44
CA ILE A 71 21.10 -2.20 0.34
C ILE A 71 20.05 -2.93 -0.51
N GLY A 72 18.76 -2.82 -0.17
CA GLY A 72 17.67 -3.46 -0.89
C GLY A 72 17.59 -4.99 -0.74
N ASP A 73 18.07 -5.55 0.37
CA ASP A 73 18.04 -6.98 0.73
C ASP A 73 16.65 -7.43 1.21
N LYS A 74 15.86 -7.96 0.28
CA LYS A 74 14.44 -8.27 0.48
C LYS A 74 14.27 -9.64 1.12
N SER A 75 13.50 -9.68 2.21
CA SER A 75 12.97 -10.93 2.77
C SER A 75 11.56 -11.19 2.24
N TRP A 76 11.40 -12.29 1.50
CA TRP A 76 10.14 -12.64 0.86
C TRP A 76 9.26 -13.53 1.75
N LEU A 77 7.96 -13.26 1.73
CA LEU A 77 6.90 -14.07 2.32
C LEU A 77 5.95 -14.51 1.20
N TYR A 78 5.70 -15.81 1.10
CA TYR A 78 4.85 -16.41 0.06
C TYR A 78 3.50 -16.84 0.60
N LEU A 79 2.51 -16.96 -0.29
CA LEU A 79 1.17 -17.47 0.01
C LEU A 79 1.26 -18.74 0.87
N ARG A 80 0.50 -18.78 1.96
CA ARG A 80 0.37 -19.97 2.80
C ARG A 80 -0.79 -20.83 2.30
N THR A 81 -0.49 -22.07 1.93
CA THR A 81 -1.50 -23.10 1.68
C THR A 81 -2.02 -23.62 3.02
N LEU A 82 -3.34 -23.80 3.13
CA LEU A 82 -4.02 -24.23 4.35
C LEU A 82 -4.60 -25.62 4.15
N LYS A 83 -4.56 -26.46 5.17
CA LYS A 83 -5.40 -27.67 5.21
C LYS A 83 -6.86 -27.29 5.45
N GLN A 84 -7.79 -28.17 5.08
CA GLN A 84 -9.22 -27.91 5.20
C GLN A 84 -9.62 -27.63 6.66
N GLU A 85 -9.04 -28.37 7.61
CA GLU A 85 -9.39 -28.28 9.03
C GLU A 85 -9.04 -26.93 9.67
N GLU A 86 -8.06 -26.22 9.11
CA GLU A 86 -7.55 -24.95 9.64
C GLU A 86 -8.10 -23.73 8.89
N GLU A 87 -8.80 -23.93 7.78
CA GLU A 87 -9.21 -22.87 6.84
C GLU A 87 -10.11 -21.83 7.51
N THR A 88 -11.20 -22.23 8.14
CA THR A 88 -12.16 -21.29 8.75
C THR A 88 -11.49 -20.37 9.78
N HIS A 89 -10.68 -20.94 10.67
CA HIS A 89 -10.01 -20.18 11.71
C HIS A 89 -8.98 -19.22 11.11
N ILE A 90 -8.11 -19.71 10.23
CA ILE A 90 -7.02 -18.89 9.68
C ILE A 90 -7.53 -17.83 8.73
N ARG A 91 -8.54 -18.11 7.91
CA ARG A 91 -9.17 -17.09 7.06
C ARG A 91 -9.79 -15.97 7.90
N ASN A 92 -10.37 -16.30 9.06
CA ASN A 92 -10.88 -15.30 9.98
C ASN A 92 -9.76 -14.43 10.57
N GLU A 93 -8.65 -15.03 10.99
CA GLU A 93 -7.49 -14.27 11.48
C GLU A 93 -6.85 -13.41 10.38
N GLN A 94 -6.74 -13.95 9.16
CA GLN A 94 -6.25 -13.22 7.99
C GLN A 94 -7.12 -12.00 7.69
N VAL A 95 -8.45 -12.12 7.66
CA VAL A 95 -9.30 -10.96 7.39
C VAL A 95 -9.25 -9.90 8.50
N ARG A 96 -9.08 -10.31 9.77
CA ARG A 96 -8.83 -9.36 10.89
C ARG A 96 -7.51 -8.63 10.70
N GLN A 97 -6.45 -9.33 10.31
CA GLN A 97 -5.17 -8.71 9.98
C GLN A 97 -5.30 -7.76 8.78
N ARG A 98 -6.01 -8.14 7.72
CA ARG A 98 -6.24 -7.28 6.54
C ARG A 98 -6.98 -6.00 6.91
N ALA A 99 -8.02 -6.09 7.76
CA ALA A 99 -8.73 -4.92 8.26
C ALA A 99 -7.79 -3.99 9.06
N LYS A 100 -6.98 -4.56 9.97
CA LYS A 100 -5.94 -3.80 10.71
C LYS A 100 -4.95 -3.11 9.76
N GLU A 101 -4.49 -3.80 8.72
CA GLU A 101 -3.56 -3.25 7.72
C GLU A 101 -4.20 -2.13 6.89
N CYS A 102 -5.47 -2.25 6.50
CA CYS A 102 -6.21 -1.16 5.86
C CYS A 102 -6.35 0.06 6.77
N SER A 103 -6.71 -0.14 8.04
CA SER A 103 -6.77 0.95 9.02
C SER A 103 -5.40 1.58 9.26
N GLN A 104 -4.33 0.79 9.34
CA GLN A 104 -2.97 1.29 9.50
C GLN A 104 -2.51 2.12 8.30
N ALA A 105 -2.85 1.70 7.07
CA ALA A 105 -2.57 2.46 5.86
C ALA A 105 -3.33 3.80 5.85
N LEU A 106 -4.61 3.79 6.23
CA LEU A 106 -5.41 5.01 6.39
C LEU A 106 -4.79 5.94 7.42
N SER A 107 -4.49 5.45 8.63
CA SER A 107 -3.86 6.24 9.69
C SER A 107 -2.52 6.83 9.24
N LEU A 108 -1.68 6.06 8.55
CA LEU A 108 -0.41 6.55 8.04
C LEU A 108 -0.61 7.70 7.04
N ILE A 109 -1.54 7.57 6.10
CA ILE A 109 -1.81 8.62 5.11
C ILE A 109 -2.37 9.87 5.79
N LEU A 110 -3.28 9.73 6.75
CA LEU A 110 -3.82 10.85 7.53
C LEU A 110 -2.75 11.50 8.42
N ASP A 111 -1.82 10.73 8.97
CA ASP A 111 -0.71 11.29 9.73
C ASP A 111 0.22 12.12 8.82
N ILE A 112 0.53 11.61 7.61
CA ILE A 112 1.35 12.32 6.62
C ILE A 112 0.63 13.60 6.16
N ASP A 113 -0.68 13.52 5.91
CA ASP A 113 -1.53 14.66 5.56
C ASP A 113 -1.42 15.79 6.61
N HIS A 114 -1.34 15.41 7.89
CA HIS A 114 -1.12 16.31 9.04
C HIS A 114 0.35 16.61 9.34
N GLY A 115 1.28 16.27 8.45
CA GLY A 115 2.68 16.69 8.52
C GLY A 115 3.62 15.73 9.24
N LYS A 116 3.21 14.50 9.57
CA LYS A 116 4.14 13.49 10.12
C LYS A 116 5.24 13.17 9.11
N PRO A 117 6.53 13.36 9.47
CA PRO A 117 7.63 12.98 8.59
C PRO A 117 7.69 11.45 8.49
N VAL A 118 7.90 10.95 7.27
CA VAL A 118 8.07 9.52 7.00
C VAL A 118 9.29 9.30 6.12
N LYS A 119 10.15 8.35 6.50
CA LYS A 119 11.23 7.86 5.65
C LYS A 119 10.69 6.67 4.87
N ASN A 120 10.58 6.78 3.56
CA ASN A 120 10.19 5.64 2.73
C ASN A 120 11.32 4.60 2.77
N ALA A 121 11.00 3.36 3.14
CA ALA A 121 11.97 2.25 3.12
C ALA A 121 12.41 1.91 1.68
N LEU A 122 11.65 2.35 0.68
CA LEU A 122 12.02 2.32 -0.73
C LEU A 122 12.58 3.69 -1.11
N ASP A 123 13.82 3.72 -1.62
CA ASP A 123 14.47 4.93 -2.12
C ASP A 123 13.90 5.32 -3.50
N LEU A 124 12.71 5.92 -3.49
CA LEU A 124 11.99 6.36 -4.69
C LEU A 124 12.06 7.88 -4.84
N LYS A 125 12.06 8.34 -6.10
CA LYS A 125 12.05 9.76 -6.48
C LYS A 125 10.66 10.39 -6.37
N PHE A 126 9.90 10.04 -5.33
CA PHE A 126 8.61 10.64 -5.01
C PHE A 126 8.63 11.07 -3.54
N ASP A 127 8.55 12.37 -3.31
CA ASP A 127 8.53 12.94 -1.97
C ASP A 127 7.14 12.75 -1.34
N MET A 128 7.08 12.03 -0.21
CA MET A 128 5.84 11.78 0.52
C MET A 128 5.27 13.05 1.17
N GLU A 129 6.08 14.11 1.35
CA GLU A 129 5.59 15.39 1.86
C GLU A 129 4.59 16.05 0.91
N GLN A 130 4.54 15.66 -0.35
CA GLN A 130 3.54 16.11 -1.31
C GLN A 130 2.10 15.73 -0.90
N LEU A 131 1.93 14.73 -0.02
CA LEU A 131 0.62 14.34 0.52
C LEU A 131 0.12 15.27 1.64
N LYS A 132 0.94 16.22 2.12
CA LYS A 132 0.54 17.19 3.14
C LYS A 132 -0.49 18.19 2.56
N VAL A 133 -1.52 18.53 3.34
CA VAL A 133 -2.37 19.69 2.98
C VAL A 133 -1.56 20.97 3.11
N SER A 134 -1.17 21.54 1.97
CA SER A 134 -0.68 22.91 1.93
C SER A 134 -1.85 23.87 1.78
N TYR A 135 -2.24 24.53 2.88
CA TYR A 135 -3.14 25.67 2.81
C TYR A 135 -2.44 26.80 2.05
N LYS A 136 -2.85 27.06 0.81
CA LYS A 136 -2.73 28.41 0.26
C LYS A 136 -3.87 29.23 0.88
N LYS A 137 -3.54 30.03 1.89
CA LYS A 137 -4.36 31.20 2.24
C LYS A 137 -4.32 32.19 1.08
#